data_AF-A0AAV1KIJ5-F1
#
_entry.id   AF-A0AAV1KIJ5-F1
#
_cell.length_a   1.000
_cell.length_b   1.000
_cell.length_c   1.000
_cell.angle_alpha   90.00
_cell.angle_beta   90.00
_cell.angle_gamma   90.00
#
_symmetry.space_group_name_H-M   'P 1'
#
loop_
_entity.id
_entity.type
_entity.pdbx_description
1 polymer ?
#
loop_
_entity_poly.entity_id
_entity_poly.type
_entity_poly.pdbx_seq_one_letter_code
_entity_poly.pdbx_strand_id
1 'polypeptide(L)'
;MASLNDFPFEFRSDENEIKELQKYFLGKSFEHVYVGPKNYTMLREYTKDAANIYNLPLRSDDIFVASFPRSGTTWTQELVWLLANDMDYVKAAAEPLTSRYTFIEFPMFMNKDSVSELKSINADNEERKKIIDYLSRPGSEVIAEKPSPRFIKTHLPMTLLPPHILDIAKVVYVARDPRDAAVSFFHQNRLFKMAHFVGDFKTYWNFFVRNMILWTPFFDHLKEAWELRNHPNLLFLFYEDL
;
A
#
# COMPACT_ATOMS: atom_id res chain seq x y z
N MET A 1 4.76 6.68 -20.59
CA MET A 1 3.87 7.08 -19.48
C MET A 1 2.44 6.85 -19.95
N ALA A 2 1.64 6.09 -19.20
CA ALA A 2 0.22 5.98 -19.50
C ALA A 2 -0.43 7.36 -19.27
N SER A 3 -1.43 7.72 -20.07
CA SER A 3 -2.12 8.99 -19.88
C SER A 3 -3.13 8.85 -18.73
N LEU A 4 -3.50 9.96 -18.06
CA LEU A 4 -4.60 9.95 -17.08
C LEU A 4 -5.94 9.52 -17.71
N ASN A 5 -6.07 9.56 -19.05
CA ASN A 5 -7.25 9.06 -19.76
C ASN A 5 -7.36 7.53 -19.74
N ASP A 6 -6.29 6.82 -19.36
CA ASP A 6 -6.25 5.35 -19.26
C ASP A 6 -6.56 4.85 -17.83
N PHE A 7 -7.02 5.74 -16.94
CA PHE A 7 -7.46 5.43 -15.58
C PHE A 7 -8.96 5.72 -15.43
N PRO A 8 -9.81 4.71 -15.16
CA PRO A 8 -11.26 4.86 -15.29
C PRO A 8 -11.93 5.50 -14.07
N PHE A 9 -11.17 5.96 -13.06
CA PHE A 9 -11.74 6.43 -11.80
C PHE A 9 -11.47 7.91 -11.58
N GLU A 10 -12.50 8.62 -11.13
CA GLU A 10 -12.40 10.01 -10.72
C GLU A 10 -11.77 10.15 -9.33
N PHE A 11 -11.12 11.30 -9.12
CA PHE A 11 -10.60 11.72 -7.82
C PHE A 11 -11.49 12.80 -7.23
N ARG A 12 -11.94 12.62 -5.99
CA ARG A 12 -12.70 13.62 -5.24
C ARG A 12 -11.92 14.07 -4.01
N SER A 13 -12.08 15.31 -3.60
CA SER A 13 -11.61 15.82 -2.31
C SER A 13 -12.75 16.48 -1.53
N ASP A 14 -12.66 16.44 -0.21
CA ASP A 14 -13.57 17.15 0.70
C ASP A 14 -12.75 17.97 1.70
N GLU A 15 -12.81 19.29 1.57
CA GLU A 15 -12.00 20.18 2.41
C GLU A 15 -12.35 20.10 3.89
N ASN A 16 -13.61 19.82 4.24
CA ASN A 16 -14.04 19.76 5.63
C ASN A 16 -13.50 18.50 6.30
N GLU A 17 -13.57 17.37 5.60
CA GLU A 17 -13.02 16.10 6.07
C GLU A 17 -11.49 16.13 6.15
N ILE A 18 -10.82 16.75 5.17
CA ILE A 18 -9.36 16.96 5.21
C ILE A 18 -8.97 17.81 6.42
N LYS A 19 -9.65 18.94 6.66
CA LYS A 19 -9.40 19.80 7.84
C LYS A 19 -9.70 19.06 9.14
N GLU A 20 -10.67 18.16 9.16
CA GLU A 20 -10.97 17.32 10.32
C GLU A 20 -9.82 16.34 10.63
N LEU A 21 -9.34 15.61 9.61
CA LEU A 21 -8.24 14.64 9.76
C LEU A 21 -6.93 15.33 10.14
N GLN A 22 -6.62 16.49 9.59
CA GLN A 22 -5.40 17.25 9.87
C GLN A 22 -5.29 17.72 11.34
N LYS A 23 -6.37 17.71 12.11
CA LYS A 23 -6.32 17.94 13.57
C LYS A 23 -5.64 16.80 14.32
N TYR A 24 -5.64 15.60 13.73
CA TYR A 24 -5.16 14.38 14.39
C TYR A 24 -3.99 13.72 13.67
N PHE A 25 -3.89 13.87 12.35
CA PHE A 25 -2.77 13.36 11.55
C PHE A 25 -1.82 14.51 11.22
N LEU A 26 -0.71 14.59 11.94
CA LEU A 26 0.20 15.74 11.88
C LEU A 26 1.39 15.51 10.95
N GLY A 27 1.37 14.45 10.14
CA GLY A 27 2.41 14.18 9.15
C GLY A 27 2.29 15.10 7.92
N LYS A 28 3.42 15.61 7.40
CA LYS A 28 3.43 16.57 6.28
C LYS A 28 2.91 16.02 4.94
N SER A 29 2.83 14.69 4.80
CA SER A 29 2.31 14.02 3.59
C SER A 29 0.83 13.65 3.67
N PHE A 30 0.11 14.07 4.72
CA PHE A 30 -1.22 13.53 5.04
C PHE A 30 -2.37 14.38 4.48
N GLU A 31 -2.42 14.53 3.16
CA GLU A 31 -3.59 15.08 2.45
C GLU A 31 -4.32 13.97 1.69
N HIS A 32 -5.63 13.85 1.88
CA HIS A 32 -6.42 12.75 1.34
C HIS A 32 -7.18 13.10 0.07
N VAL A 33 -7.42 12.08 -0.74
CA VAL A 33 -8.37 12.07 -1.86
C VAL A 33 -9.18 10.79 -1.80
N TYR A 34 -10.38 10.82 -2.37
CA TYR A 34 -11.24 9.67 -2.58
C TYR A 34 -11.16 9.23 -4.04
N VAL A 35 -11.05 7.92 -4.26
CA VAL A 35 -10.86 7.34 -5.59
C VAL A 35 -12.04 6.45 -5.98
N GLY A 36 -12.62 6.72 -7.14
CA GLY A 36 -13.65 5.88 -7.76
C GLY A 36 -14.99 5.84 -7.02
N PRO A 37 -15.94 5.02 -7.50
CA PRO A 37 -17.32 5.02 -7.02
C PRO A 37 -17.47 4.57 -5.57
N LYS A 38 -16.51 3.80 -5.04
CA LYS A 38 -16.48 3.34 -3.65
C LYS A 38 -15.82 4.33 -2.69
N ASN A 39 -15.30 5.46 -3.21
CA ASN A 39 -14.58 6.47 -2.46
C ASN A 39 -13.42 5.89 -1.64
N TYR A 40 -12.50 5.14 -2.26
CA TYR A 40 -11.33 4.65 -1.54
C TYR A 40 -10.45 5.80 -1.06
N THR A 41 -10.16 5.86 0.23
CA THR A 41 -9.33 6.90 0.85
C THR A 41 -7.86 6.67 0.53
N MET A 42 -7.25 7.58 -0.21
CA MET A 42 -5.84 7.53 -0.60
C MET A 42 -5.14 8.85 -0.23
N LEU A 43 -3.81 8.86 -0.19
CA LEU A 43 -3.08 10.13 -0.14
C LEU A 43 -3.08 10.79 -1.51
N ARG A 44 -3.12 12.14 -1.55
CA ARG A 44 -3.14 12.92 -2.81
C ARG A 44 -1.99 12.55 -3.75
N GLU A 45 -0.82 12.23 -3.21
CA GLU A 45 0.34 11.83 -4.00
C GLU A 45 0.11 10.55 -4.83
N TYR A 46 -0.84 9.69 -4.43
CA TYR A 46 -1.24 8.52 -5.22
C TYR A 46 -1.72 8.88 -6.63
N THR A 47 -2.35 10.06 -6.81
CA THR A 47 -2.87 10.47 -8.12
C THR A 47 -1.79 10.58 -9.20
N LYS A 48 -0.52 10.76 -8.80
CA LYS A 48 0.62 10.87 -9.71
C LYS A 48 1.00 9.55 -10.37
N ASP A 49 0.70 8.43 -9.73
CA ASP A 49 1.08 7.09 -10.23
C ASP A 49 -0.11 6.15 -10.43
N ALA A 50 -1.32 6.54 -10.02
CA ALA A 50 -2.53 5.72 -10.11
C ALA A 50 -2.77 5.13 -11.52
N ALA A 51 -2.65 5.94 -12.58
CA ALA A 51 -2.83 5.48 -13.95
C ALA A 51 -1.74 4.50 -14.40
N ASN A 52 -0.49 4.69 -13.96
CA ASN A 52 0.60 3.78 -14.31
C ASN A 52 0.50 2.47 -13.52
N ILE A 53 0.06 2.52 -12.26
CA ILE A 53 -0.21 1.32 -11.45
C ILE A 53 -1.34 0.51 -12.07
N TYR A 54 -2.44 1.16 -12.46
CA TYR A 54 -3.57 0.51 -13.11
C TYR A 54 -3.21 -0.13 -14.46
N ASN A 55 -2.26 0.46 -15.19
CA ASN A 55 -1.80 -0.04 -16.48
C ASN A 55 -0.42 -0.73 -16.40
N LEU A 56 -0.01 -1.18 -15.21
CA LEU A 56 1.31 -1.77 -15.00
C LEU A 56 1.50 -2.99 -15.92
N PRO A 57 2.59 -3.05 -16.73
CA PRO A 57 2.89 -4.23 -17.52
C PRO A 57 3.23 -5.42 -16.61
N LEU A 58 2.31 -6.39 -16.56
CA LEU A 58 2.44 -7.60 -15.76
C LEU A 58 3.32 -8.66 -16.45
N ARG A 59 3.90 -9.55 -15.64
CA ARG A 59 4.64 -10.73 -16.08
C ARG A 59 4.03 -11.97 -15.44
N SER A 60 4.13 -13.11 -16.12
CA SER A 60 3.52 -14.38 -15.67
C SER A 60 4.10 -14.92 -14.36
N ASP A 61 5.26 -14.40 -13.96
CA ASP A 61 5.96 -14.74 -12.72
C ASP A 61 5.92 -13.63 -11.66
N ASP A 62 5.04 -12.63 -11.84
CA ASP A 62 4.74 -11.68 -10.79
C ASP A 62 3.95 -12.34 -9.65
N ILE A 63 4.34 -12.01 -8.42
CA ILE A 63 3.67 -12.46 -7.21
C ILE A 63 3.33 -11.25 -6.36
N PHE A 64 2.04 -11.03 -6.15
CA PHE A 64 1.51 -9.96 -5.32
C PHE A 64 1.13 -10.52 -3.94
N VAL A 65 1.54 -9.81 -2.89
CA VAL A 65 0.98 -9.98 -1.54
C VAL A 65 0.15 -8.74 -1.23
N ALA A 66 -1.17 -8.93 -1.23
CA ALA A 66 -2.17 -7.89 -1.05
C ALA A 66 -2.90 -8.06 0.28
N SER A 67 -3.25 -6.95 0.93
CA SER A 67 -4.15 -6.97 2.09
C SER A 67 -4.60 -5.57 2.44
N PHE A 68 -5.73 -5.41 3.13
CA PHE A 68 -5.89 -4.21 3.95
C PHE A 68 -4.73 -4.13 4.97
N PRO A 69 -4.19 -2.94 5.32
CA PRO A 69 -3.07 -2.85 6.24
C PRO A 69 -3.29 -3.60 7.55
N ARG A 70 -2.20 -4.13 8.12
CA ARG A 70 -2.19 -4.83 9.43
C ARG A 70 -2.93 -6.17 9.49
N SER A 71 -3.07 -6.82 8.34
CA SER A 71 -3.76 -8.11 8.20
C SER A 71 -2.80 -9.30 7.97
N GLY A 72 -1.52 -9.23 8.37
CA GLY A 72 -0.58 -10.35 8.19
C GLY A 72 0.33 -10.27 6.95
N THR A 73 0.37 -9.12 6.28
CA THR A 73 1.16 -8.91 5.05
C THR A 73 2.65 -9.23 5.21
N THR A 74 3.26 -8.86 6.34
CA THR A 74 4.70 -9.10 6.58
C THR A 74 5.02 -10.59 6.69
N TRP A 75 4.22 -11.34 7.44
CA TRP A 75 4.35 -12.79 7.55
C TRP A 75 4.18 -13.47 6.20
N THR A 76 3.14 -13.07 5.47
CA THR A 76 2.84 -13.66 4.16
C THR A 76 3.91 -13.35 3.13
N GLN A 77 4.46 -12.13 3.11
CA GLN A 77 5.59 -11.79 2.25
C GLN A 77 6.80 -12.71 2.51
N GLU A 78 7.13 -12.98 3.77
CA GLU A 78 8.25 -13.86 4.14
C GLU A 78 8.00 -15.30 3.68
N LEU A 79 6.82 -15.86 3.98
CA LEU A 79 6.43 -17.21 3.61
C LEU A 79 6.46 -17.41 2.09
N VAL A 80 5.83 -16.50 1.34
CA VAL A 80 5.79 -16.54 -0.13
C VAL A 80 7.19 -16.44 -0.72
N TRP A 81 8.04 -15.56 -0.18
CA TRP A 81 9.39 -15.39 -0.71
C TRP A 81 10.26 -16.61 -0.46
N LEU A 82 10.22 -17.19 0.74
CA LEU A 82 10.96 -18.42 1.04
C LEU A 82 10.49 -19.58 0.15
N LEU A 83 9.17 -19.78 0.01
CA LEU A 83 8.62 -20.82 -0.85
C LEU A 83 9.07 -20.66 -2.32
N ALA A 84 9.10 -19.43 -2.82
CA ALA A 84 9.52 -19.14 -4.19
C ALA A 84 11.05 -19.17 -4.40
N ASN A 85 11.84 -19.25 -3.32
CA ASN A 85 13.31 -19.33 -3.34
C ASN A 85 13.80 -20.61 -2.65
N ASP A 86 13.09 -21.73 -2.83
CA ASP A 86 13.50 -23.07 -2.36
C ASP A 86 13.84 -23.15 -0.86
N MET A 87 13.14 -22.35 -0.05
CA MET A 87 13.38 -22.22 1.39
C MET A 87 14.81 -21.78 1.73
N ASP A 88 15.43 -20.94 0.89
CA ASP A 88 16.77 -20.39 1.15
C ASP A 88 16.74 -19.33 2.27
N TYR A 89 16.84 -19.81 3.51
CA TYR A 89 16.89 -18.98 4.71
C TYR A 89 18.14 -18.10 4.80
N VAL A 90 19.26 -18.52 4.18
CA VAL A 90 20.51 -17.74 4.21
C VAL A 90 20.33 -16.48 3.38
N LYS A 91 19.77 -16.61 2.17
CA LYS A 91 19.45 -15.48 1.30
C LYS A 91 18.37 -14.59 1.90
N ALA A 92 17.32 -15.17 2.50
CA ALA A 92 16.26 -14.40 3.19
C ALA A 92 16.80 -13.54 4.33
N ALA A 93 17.78 -14.05 5.09
CA ALA A 93 18.42 -13.33 6.19
C ALA A 93 19.42 -12.26 5.71
N ALA A 94 20.06 -12.47 4.56
CA ALA A 94 21.03 -11.54 3.99
C ALA A 94 20.38 -10.28 3.39
N GLU A 95 19.13 -10.38 2.92
CA GLU A 95 18.42 -9.28 2.27
C GLU A 95 17.18 -8.83 3.06
N PRO A 96 17.07 -7.55 3.44
CA PRO A 96 15.90 -7.08 4.17
C PRO A 96 14.64 -7.19 3.31
N LEU A 97 13.50 -7.46 3.95
CA LEU A 97 12.22 -7.67 3.26
C LEU A 97 11.84 -6.50 2.34
N THR A 98 12.19 -5.27 2.72
CA THR A 98 11.95 -4.04 1.93
C THR A 98 12.78 -3.95 0.64
N SER A 99 13.84 -4.76 0.51
CA SER A 99 14.61 -4.89 -0.73
C SER A 99 14.08 -6.05 -1.59
N ARG A 100 13.52 -7.08 -0.94
CA ARG A 100 12.94 -8.26 -1.58
C ARG A 100 11.57 -7.99 -2.21
N TYR A 101 10.73 -7.18 -1.57
CA TYR A 101 9.44 -6.73 -2.11
C TYR A 101 9.45 -5.25 -2.49
N THR A 102 8.82 -4.92 -3.60
CA THR A 102 8.49 -3.53 -3.92
C THR A 102 7.09 -3.20 -3.41
N PHE A 103 6.98 -2.21 -2.52
CA PHE A 103 5.69 -1.72 -2.05
C PHE A 103 5.17 -0.68 -3.05
N ILE A 104 4.29 -1.12 -3.97
CA ILE A 104 3.96 -0.39 -5.21
C ILE A 104 3.47 1.02 -4.98
N GLU A 105 2.71 1.26 -3.91
CA GLU A 105 2.13 2.57 -3.66
C GLU A 105 2.84 3.37 -2.55
N PHE A 106 3.95 2.87 -1.98
CA PHE A 106 4.71 3.58 -0.94
C PHE A 106 5.07 5.04 -1.26
N PRO A 107 5.41 5.42 -2.51
CA PRO A 107 5.73 6.80 -2.85
C PRO A 107 4.61 7.80 -2.55
N MET A 108 3.36 7.34 -2.32
CA MET A 108 2.28 8.23 -1.87
C MET A 108 2.58 8.90 -0.51
N PHE A 109 3.50 8.36 0.29
CA PHE A 109 3.96 8.96 1.56
C PHE A 109 5.12 9.96 1.38
N MET A 110 5.57 10.19 0.15
CA MET A 110 6.80 10.92 -0.17
C MET A 110 6.51 12.19 -0.97
N ASN A 111 5.67 13.09 -0.42
CA ASN A 111 5.43 14.38 -1.05
C ASN A 111 6.69 15.28 -1.02
N LYS A 112 6.69 16.37 -1.80
CA LYS A 112 7.85 17.28 -1.92
C LYS A 112 8.35 17.80 -0.56
N ASP A 113 7.42 18.13 0.34
CA ASP A 113 7.75 18.71 1.65
C ASP A 113 8.36 17.67 2.58
N SER A 114 7.81 16.45 2.62
CA SER A 114 8.35 15.32 3.37
C SER A 114 9.71 14.89 2.83
N VAL A 115 9.91 14.85 1.52
CA VAL A 115 11.22 14.56 0.91
C VAL A 115 12.24 15.61 1.30
N SER A 116 11.90 16.90 1.18
CA SER A 116 12.78 18.01 1.54
C SER A 116 13.17 17.96 3.02
N GLU A 117 12.21 17.73 3.92
CA GLU A 117 12.47 17.59 5.35
C GLU A 117 13.35 16.37 5.66
N LEU A 118 13.04 15.20 5.10
CA LEU A 118 13.85 14.00 5.31
C LEU A 118 15.29 14.21 4.82
N LYS A 119 15.49 14.88 3.69
CA LYS A 119 16.84 15.22 3.20
C LYS A 119 17.55 16.21 4.11
N SER A 120 16.84 17.20 4.65
CA SER A 120 17.39 18.17 5.61
C SER A 120 17.82 17.50 6.92
N ILE A 121 17.00 16.61 7.47
CA ILE A 121 17.32 15.83 8.68
C ILE A 121 18.53 14.91 8.47
N ASN A 122 18.77 14.45 7.23
CA ASN A 122 19.88 13.57 6.87
C ASN A 122 20.91 14.31 5.98
N ALA A 123 21.13 15.61 6.22
CA ALA A 123 21.98 16.45 5.38
C ALA A 123 23.41 15.90 5.26
N ASP A 124 23.91 15.28 6.33
CA ASP A 124 25.24 14.67 6.48
C ASP A 124 25.33 13.21 6.01
N ASN A 125 24.21 12.61 5.56
CA ASN A 125 24.17 11.19 5.19
C ASN A 125 23.74 10.99 3.73
N GLU A 126 24.72 10.92 2.83
CA GLU A 126 24.50 10.72 1.39
C GLU A 126 23.77 9.42 1.05
N GLU A 127 24.05 8.34 1.79
CA GLU A 127 23.40 7.05 1.57
C GLU A 127 21.91 7.14 1.85
N ARG A 128 21.54 7.78 2.97
CA ARG A 128 20.12 8.01 3.29
C ARG A 128 19.43 8.92 2.30
N LYS A 129 20.12 9.95 1.78
CA LYS A 129 19.55 10.80 0.72
C LYS A 129 19.25 10.00 -0.55
N LYS A 130 20.13 9.09 -0.96
CA LYS A 130 19.87 8.16 -2.07
C LYS A 130 18.69 7.23 -1.80
N ILE A 131 18.56 6.73 -0.58
CA ILE A 131 17.39 5.91 -0.18
C ILE A 131 16.11 6.74 -0.26
N ILE A 132 16.11 7.98 0.24
CA ILE A 132 14.96 8.89 0.16
C ILE A 132 14.58 9.14 -1.31
N ASP A 133 15.56 9.39 -2.17
CA ASP A 133 15.34 9.56 -3.61
C ASP A 133 14.71 8.32 -4.23
N TYR A 134 15.25 7.13 -3.93
CA TYR A 134 14.70 5.86 -4.39
C TYR A 134 13.26 5.65 -3.93
N LEU A 135 12.95 5.90 -2.65
CA LEU A 135 11.62 5.73 -2.07
C LEU A 135 10.59 6.73 -2.63
N SER A 136 11.05 7.84 -3.21
CA SER A 136 10.19 8.87 -3.83
C SER A 136 9.89 8.60 -5.30
N ARG A 137 10.54 7.61 -5.91
CA ARG A 137 10.29 7.23 -7.31
C ARG A 137 8.92 6.57 -7.42
N PRO A 138 8.15 6.81 -8.50
CA PRO A 138 6.90 6.10 -8.76
C PRO A 138 7.10 4.58 -8.67
N GLY A 139 6.23 3.90 -7.94
CA GLY A 139 6.42 2.47 -7.68
C GLY A 139 6.20 1.63 -8.94
N SER A 140 5.36 2.12 -9.86
CA SER A 140 5.20 1.52 -11.19
C SER A 140 6.53 1.47 -11.98
N GLU A 141 7.33 2.54 -11.92
CA GLU A 141 8.66 2.60 -12.56
C GLU A 141 9.66 1.67 -11.90
N VAL A 142 9.69 1.66 -10.56
CA VAL A 142 10.59 0.79 -9.79
C VAL A 142 10.32 -0.67 -10.12
N ILE A 143 9.05 -1.08 -10.21
CA ILE A 143 8.65 -2.45 -10.54
C ILE A 143 8.99 -2.80 -12.00
N ALA A 144 8.90 -1.86 -12.93
CA ALA A 144 9.26 -2.09 -14.33
C ALA A 144 10.75 -2.44 -14.50
N GLU A 145 11.62 -1.85 -13.69
CA GLU A 145 13.09 -2.05 -13.73
C GLU A 145 13.56 -3.33 -13.03
N LYS A 146 12.74 -3.93 -12.15
CA LYS A 146 13.14 -5.13 -11.39
C LYS A 146 13.25 -6.36 -12.30
N PRO A 147 14.26 -7.23 -12.07
CA PRO A 147 14.32 -8.53 -12.73
C PRO A 147 13.16 -9.42 -12.28
N SER A 148 12.84 -10.40 -13.11
CA SER A 148 11.85 -11.44 -12.79
C SER A 148 12.47 -12.55 -11.92
N PRO A 149 11.68 -13.22 -11.04
CA PRO A 149 10.29 -12.90 -10.69
C PRO A 149 10.19 -11.64 -9.84
N ARG A 150 9.07 -10.90 -9.97
CA ARG A 150 8.84 -9.68 -9.18
C ARG A 150 7.93 -9.98 -7.99
N PHE A 151 8.42 -9.66 -6.80
CA PHE A 151 7.65 -9.72 -5.56
C PHE A 151 7.09 -8.34 -5.23
N ILE A 152 5.77 -8.22 -5.22
CA ILE A 152 5.08 -6.93 -5.12
C ILE A 152 4.19 -6.95 -3.88
N LYS A 153 4.37 -5.97 -3.00
CA LYS A 153 3.51 -5.75 -1.85
C LYS A 153 2.53 -4.65 -2.21
N THR A 154 1.26 -4.81 -1.84
CA THR A 154 0.28 -3.74 -1.95
C THR A 154 -0.79 -3.80 -0.86
N HIS A 155 -1.34 -2.63 -0.56
CA HIS A 155 -2.56 -2.42 0.21
C HIS A 155 -3.65 -1.80 -0.65
N LEU A 156 -3.47 -1.70 -1.97
CA LEU A 156 -4.52 -1.27 -2.88
C LEU A 156 -5.64 -2.33 -2.94
N PRO A 157 -6.91 -1.89 -3.02
CA PRO A 157 -8.02 -2.77 -3.34
C PRO A 157 -7.87 -3.31 -4.78
N MET A 158 -8.47 -4.47 -5.06
CA MET A 158 -8.31 -5.15 -6.36
C MET A 158 -8.71 -4.27 -7.54
N THR A 159 -9.76 -3.44 -7.37
CA THR A 159 -10.24 -2.50 -8.40
C THR A 159 -9.21 -1.45 -8.80
N LEU A 160 -8.24 -1.12 -7.94
CA LEU A 160 -7.19 -0.13 -8.22
C LEU A 160 -5.88 -0.76 -8.71
N LEU A 161 -5.81 -2.08 -8.79
CA LEU A 161 -4.72 -2.83 -9.42
C LEU A 161 -5.01 -3.05 -10.91
N PRO A 162 -4.06 -3.58 -11.70
CA PRO A 162 -4.33 -3.92 -13.09
C PRO A 162 -5.57 -4.82 -13.25
N PRO A 163 -6.52 -4.50 -14.14
CA PRO A 163 -7.81 -5.19 -14.21
C PRO A 163 -7.70 -6.67 -14.57
N HIS A 164 -6.64 -7.05 -15.30
CA HIS A 164 -6.35 -8.43 -15.72
C HIS A 164 -5.26 -9.09 -14.86
N ILE A 165 -5.07 -8.62 -13.61
CA ILE A 165 -3.99 -9.10 -12.75
C ILE A 165 -4.02 -10.62 -12.56
N LEU A 166 -5.19 -11.20 -12.38
CA LEU A 166 -5.34 -12.64 -12.14
C LEU A 166 -5.21 -13.49 -13.40
N ASP A 167 -5.32 -12.91 -14.60
CA ASP A 167 -5.11 -13.62 -15.85
C ASP A 167 -3.61 -13.90 -16.10
N ILE A 168 -2.74 -13.09 -15.48
CA ILE A 168 -1.28 -13.09 -15.75
C ILE A 168 -0.48 -13.45 -14.49
N ALA A 169 -0.73 -12.75 -13.37
CA ALA A 169 0.05 -12.83 -12.14
C ALA A 169 -0.67 -13.64 -11.06
N LYS A 170 0.04 -13.94 -9.96
CA LYS A 170 -0.53 -14.56 -8.76
C LYS A 170 -0.71 -13.53 -7.64
N VAL A 171 -1.79 -13.65 -6.89
CA VAL A 171 -2.11 -12.78 -5.75
C VAL A 171 -2.37 -13.63 -4.51
N VAL A 172 -1.65 -13.35 -3.42
CA VAL A 172 -2.01 -13.84 -2.08
C VAL A 172 -2.64 -12.69 -1.33
N TYR A 173 -3.94 -12.79 -1.06
CA TYR A 173 -4.69 -11.80 -0.29
C TYR A 173 -4.86 -12.28 1.15
N VAL A 174 -4.58 -11.42 2.13
CA VAL A 174 -4.77 -11.75 3.55
C VAL A 174 -5.81 -10.84 4.19
N ALA A 175 -6.85 -11.43 4.75
CA ALA A 175 -7.89 -10.80 5.53
C ALA A 175 -7.62 -10.93 7.03
N ARG A 176 -8.26 -10.09 7.82
CA ARG A 176 -8.22 -10.13 9.28
C ARG A 176 -9.52 -9.58 9.84
N ASP A 177 -9.87 -9.95 11.07
CA ASP A 177 -10.95 -9.28 11.80
C ASP A 177 -10.79 -7.74 11.76
N PRO A 178 -11.81 -6.98 11.32
CA PRO A 178 -11.73 -5.53 11.20
C PRO A 178 -11.42 -4.82 12.52
N ARG A 179 -11.85 -5.37 13.65
CA ARG A 179 -11.65 -4.79 14.98
C ARG A 179 -10.17 -4.82 15.34
N ASP A 180 -9.53 -5.95 15.11
CA ASP A 180 -8.12 -6.15 15.39
C ASP A 180 -7.22 -5.44 14.37
N ALA A 181 -7.62 -5.43 13.09
CA ALA A 181 -6.95 -4.64 12.06
C ALA A 181 -6.97 -3.15 12.42
N ALA A 182 -8.11 -2.60 12.85
CA ALA A 182 -8.24 -1.20 13.25
C ALA A 182 -7.38 -0.85 14.47
N VAL A 183 -7.37 -1.68 15.52
CA VAL A 183 -6.50 -1.46 16.70
C VAL A 183 -5.02 -1.49 16.29
N SER A 184 -4.61 -2.48 15.49
CA SER A 184 -3.23 -2.56 15.03
C SER A 184 -2.84 -1.35 14.16
N PHE A 185 -3.76 -0.87 13.32
CA PHE A 185 -3.49 0.23 12.42
C PHE A 185 -3.47 1.58 13.14
N PHE A 186 -4.29 1.75 14.17
CA PHE A 186 -4.18 2.85 15.12
C PHE A 186 -2.77 2.96 15.71
N HIS A 187 -2.22 1.87 16.25
CA HIS A 187 -0.88 1.87 16.81
C HIS A 187 0.21 2.16 15.76
N GLN A 188 0.06 1.62 14.55
CA GLN A 188 0.99 1.92 13.45
C GLN A 188 0.96 3.40 13.05
N ASN A 189 -0.22 4.01 12.95
CA ASN A 189 -0.36 5.43 12.61
C ASN A 189 0.17 6.38 13.70
N ARG A 190 0.23 5.92 14.97
CA ARG A 190 0.93 6.63 16.05
C ARG A 190 2.46 6.47 15.97
N LEU A 191 2.94 5.31 15.55
CA LEU A 191 4.36 5.00 15.45
C LEU A 191 5.03 5.72 14.27
N PHE A 192 4.37 5.76 13.11
CA PHE A 192 4.97 6.30 11.90
C PHE A 192 4.84 7.82 11.81
N LYS A 193 6.00 8.50 11.67
CA LYS A 193 6.09 9.96 11.51
C LYS A 193 5.32 10.50 10.31
N MET A 194 5.13 9.70 9.26
CA MET A 194 4.40 10.12 8.05
C MET A 194 2.90 10.30 8.31
N ALA A 195 2.32 9.55 9.25
CA ALA A 195 0.94 9.71 9.69
C ALA A 195 0.86 10.60 10.93
N HIS A 196 1.72 10.33 11.92
CA HIS A 196 1.84 11.05 13.18
C HIS A 196 0.48 11.30 13.84
N PHE A 197 -0.27 10.22 14.08
CA PHE A 197 -1.57 10.30 14.70
C PHE A 197 -1.47 10.64 16.19
N VAL A 198 -2.21 11.66 16.64
CA VAL A 198 -2.17 12.14 18.04
C VAL A 198 -3.49 11.96 18.81
N GLY A 199 -4.53 11.39 18.20
CA GLY A 199 -5.82 11.12 18.85
C GLY A 199 -5.85 9.84 19.70
N ASP A 200 -6.98 9.61 20.36
CA ASP A 200 -7.28 8.35 21.06
C ASP A 200 -7.87 7.29 20.10
N PHE A 201 -8.00 6.05 20.58
CA PHE A 201 -8.53 4.97 19.74
C PHE A 201 -9.99 5.20 19.35
N LYS A 202 -10.82 5.80 20.23
CA LYS A 202 -12.22 6.09 19.92
C LYS A 202 -12.35 7.05 18.74
N THR A 203 -11.52 8.09 18.72
CA THR A 203 -11.44 9.04 17.60
C THR A 203 -10.97 8.35 16.33
N TYR A 204 -9.92 7.53 16.40
CA TYR A 204 -9.44 6.76 15.26
C TYR A 204 -10.50 5.81 14.71
N TRP A 205 -11.20 5.10 15.59
CA TRP A 205 -12.29 4.19 15.23
C TRP A 205 -13.42 4.93 14.51
N ASN A 206 -13.79 6.13 14.98
CA ASN A 206 -14.79 6.96 14.30
C ASN A 206 -14.36 7.32 12.87
N PHE A 207 -13.10 7.65 12.63
CA PHE A 207 -12.58 7.85 11.27
C PHE A 207 -12.59 6.56 10.44
N PHE A 208 -12.24 5.43 11.06
CA PHE A 208 -12.22 4.13 10.39
C PHE A 208 -13.61 3.72 9.89
N VAL A 209 -14.65 3.80 10.73
CA VAL A 209 -16.02 3.43 10.34
C VAL A 209 -16.69 4.44 9.40
N ARG A 210 -16.17 5.68 9.34
CA ARG A 210 -16.57 6.70 8.36
C ARG A 210 -15.82 6.58 7.03
N ASN A 211 -14.95 5.59 6.87
CA ASN A 211 -14.10 5.41 5.70
C ASN A 211 -13.20 6.63 5.42
N MET A 212 -12.56 7.15 6.47
CA MET A 212 -11.66 8.30 6.40
C MET A 212 -10.20 7.92 6.76
N ILE A 213 -9.91 6.63 6.80
CA ILE A 213 -8.58 6.08 7.04
C ILE A 213 -8.05 5.52 5.72
N LEU A 214 -6.74 5.63 5.47
CA LEU A 214 -6.13 5.11 4.24
C LEU A 214 -6.60 3.69 3.90
N TRP A 215 -6.87 3.49 2.61
CA TRP A 215 -7.39 2.27 1.97
C TRP A 215 -8.81 1.84 2.38
N THR A 216 -9.50 2.56 3.25
CA THR A 216 -10.94 2.32 3.51
C THR A 216 -11.79 2.81 2.31
N PRO A 217 -12.99 2.26 2.06
CA PRO A 217 -13.82 1.42 2.93
C PRO A 217 -13.30 -0.01 3.15
N PHE A 218 -13.16 -0.41 4.41
CA PHE A 218 -12.57 -1.72 4.78
C PHE A 218 -13.35 -2.91 4.19
N PHE A 219 -14.67 -2.92 4.34
CA PHE A 219 -15.48 -4.05 3.88
C PHE A 219 -15.53 -4.15 2.37
N ASP A 220 -15.54 -3.05 1.65
CA ASP A 220 -15.47 -3.09 0.19
C ASP A 220 -14.11 -3.59 -0.28
N HIS A 221 -13.02 -3.12 0.33
CA HIS A 221 -11.67 -3.64 0.07
C HIS A 221 -11.61 -5.17 0.26
N LEU A 222 -12.19 -5.68 1.34
CA LEU A 222 -12.26 -7.11 1.64
C LEU A 222 -13.12 -7.87 0.62
N LYS A 223 -14.32 -7.35 0.31
CA LYS A 223 -15.30 -8.00 -0.58
C LYS A 223 -14.74 -8.19 -1.98
N GLU A 224 -13.99 -7.23 -2.51
CA GLU A 224 -13.40 -7.35 -3.84
C GLU A 224 -12.49 -8.57 -3.97
N ALA A 225 -11.59 -8.78 -3.01
CA ALA A 225 -10.75 -9.97 -3.00
C ALA A 225 -11.56 -11.25 -2.68
N TRP A 226 -12.56 -11.16 -1.81
CA TRP A 226 -13.41 -12.29 -1.44
C TRP A 226 -14.24 -12.83 -2.61
N GLU A 227 -14.75 -11.95 -3.46
CA GLU A 227 -15.50 -12.32 -4.68
C GLU A 227 -14.63 -13.08 -5.67
N LEU A 228 -13.33 -12.78 -5.69
CA LEU A 228 -12.33 -13.42 -6.56
C LEU A 228 -11.64 -14.63 -5.92
N ARG A 229 -12.00 -15.03 -4.69
CA ARG A 229 -11.28 -16.07 -3.91
C ARG A 229 -11.20 -17.46 -4.53
N ASN A 230 -12.08 -17.76 -5.48
CA ASN A 230 -12.10 -19.05 -6.18
C ASN A 230 -11.29 -19.01 -7.48
N HIS A 231 -10.73 -17.85 -7.86
CA HIS A 231 -9.89 -17.73 -9.03
C HIS A 231 -8.57 -18.51 -8.80
N PRO A 232 -8.10 -19.33 -9.74
CA PRO A 232 -6.92 -20.20 -9.54
C PRO A 232 -5.62 -19.45 -9.20
N ASN A 233 -5.52 -18.18 -9.61
CA ASN A 233 -4.38 -17.31 -9.31
C ASN A 233 -4.58 -16.38 -8.10
N LEU A 234 -5.69 -16.51 -7.35
CA LEU A 234 -5.89 -15.79 -6.08
C LEU A 234 -5.98 -16.77 -4.92
N LEU A 235 -5.08 -16.63 -3.95
CA LEU A 235 -5.16 -17.33 -2.66
C LEU A 235 -5.68 -16.34 -1.61
N PHE A 236 -6.85 -16.62 -1.04
CA PHE A 236 -7.42 -15.83 0.03
C PHE A 236 -7.17 -16.51 1.39
N LEU A 237 -6.50 -15.80 2.30
CA LEU A 237 -6.14 -16.28 3.64
C LEU A 237 -6.76 -15.40 4.73
N PHE A 238 -6.92 -15.97 5.92
CA PHE A 238 -7.23 -15.22 7.14
C PHE A 238 -6.00 -15.19 8.04
N TYR A 239 -5.72 -14.02 8.63
CA TYR A 239 -4.65 -13.83 9.60
C TYR A 239 -4.81 -14.76 10.79
N GLU A 240 -6.04 -15.06 11.18
CA GLU A 240 -6.38 -15.93 12.30
C GLU A 240 -5.98 -17.40 12.07
N ASP A 241 -5.74 -17.80 10.82
CA ASP A 241 -5.34 -19.16 10.43
C ASP A 241 -3.82 -19.28 10.12
N LEU A 242 -3.06 -18.17 10.16
CA LEU A 242 -1.61 -18.13 9.93
C LEU A 242 -0.81 -18.52 11.18
#